data_AF-A0A4Y2Q6Q6-F1
#
_entry.id   AF-A0A4Y2Q6Q6-F1
#
_cell.length_a   1.000
_cell.length_b   1.000
_cell.length_c   1.000
_cell.angle_alpha   90.00
_cell.angle_beta   90.00
_cell.angle_gamma   90.00
#
_symmetry.space_group_name_H-M   'P 1'
#
loop_
_entity.id
_entity.type
_entity.pdbx_description
1 polymer ?
#
loop_
_entity_poly.entity_id
_entity_poly.type
_entity_poly.pdbx_seq_one_letter_code
_entity_poly.pdbx_strand_id
1 'polypeptide(L)'
;MSPDCLEGQPGDYLQRLRERVPRVLLTRDVSKYFAEKLYSSVDGLALIENNKMPKQHDWISASNRFLSGKDYINLMKTRINCLPTASRCAPGRPQKEKMCRACCNRKETLNHISQGCPLAQERKIARHNVLAFLQILIAKMFFLINLLESWLLLDEI
;
A
#
# COMPACT_ATOMS: atom_id res chain seq x y z
N MET A 1 -20.78 17.98 1.29
CA MET A 1 -20.16 18.81 2.35
C MET A 1 -21.18 19.89 2.65
N SER A 2 -21.66 20.00 3.89
CA SER A 2 -22.65 21.02 4.26
C SER A 2 -22.08 22.41 3.98
N PRO A 3 -22.86 23.37 3.44
CA PRO A 3 -22.39 24.73 3.18
C PRO A 3 -21.86 25.44 4.44
N ASP A 4 -22.34 25.03 5.62
CA ASP A 4 -22.01 25.62 6.93
C ASP A 4 -20.54 25.44 7.39
N CYS A 5 -19.70 24.76 6.59
CA CYS A 5 -18.30 24.52 6.99
C CYS A 5 -17.42 25.78 6.90
N LEU A 6 -17.84 26.78 6.12
CA LEU A 6 -17.03 27.95 5.77
C LEU A 6 -17.57 29.27 6.33
N GLU A 7 -18.74 29.28 6.96
CA GLU A 7 -19.23 30.47 7.68
C GLU A 7 -18.56 30.58 9.06
N GLY A 8 -18.07 31.77 9.39
CA GLY A 8 -17.44 32.07 10.70
C GLY A 8 -16.37 33.17 10.60
N GLN A 9 -16.22 33.93 11.68
CA GLN A 9 -15.20 34.96 11.82
C GLN A 9 -13.77 34.37 11.70
N PRO A 10 -12.76 35.12 11.22
CA PRO A 10 -11.38 34.62 11.13
C PRO A 10 -10.87 34.22 12.53
N GLY A 11 -10.64 32.91 12.75
CA GLY A 11 -10.26 32.34 14.06
C GLY A 11 -11.21 31.25 14.57
N ASP A 12 -12.46 31.29 14.09
CA ASP A 12 -13.54 30.39 14.51
C ASP A 12 -13.33 28.95 14.01
N TYR A 13 -12.63 28.78 12.87
CA TYR A 13 -12.24 27.46 12.35
C TYR A 13 -11.28 26.71 13.30
N LEU A 14 -10.28 27.39 13.85
CA LEU A 14 -9.33 26.79 14.80
C LEU A 14 -10.02 26.46 16.12
N GLN A 15 -10.96 27.29 16.55
CA GLN A 15 -11.76 27.06 17.75
C GLN A 15 -12.71 25.87 17.57
N ARG A 16 -13.41 25.75 16.44
CA ARG A 16 -14.21 24.57 16.09
C ARG A 16 -13.40 23.29 16.00
N LEU A 17 -12.17 23.35 15.47
CA LEU A 17 -11.24 22.23 15.49
C LEU A 17 -10.85 21.87 16.93
N ARG A 18 -10.49 22.87 17.75
CA ARG A 18 -10.14 22.71 19.16
C ARG A 18 -11.28 22.20 20.03
N GLU A 19 -12.54 22.41 19.66
CA GLU A 19 -13.73 21.87 20.35
C GLU A 19 -14.15 20.48 19.84
N ARG A 20 -13.86 20.16 18.57
CA ARG A 20 -14.05 18.80 18.03
C ARG A 20 -13.03 17.80 18.54
N VAL A 21 -11.77 18.23 18.67
CA VAL A 21 -10.66 17.42 19.18
C VAL A 21 -10.96 16.79 20.55
N PRO A 22 -11.42 17.51 21.59
CA PRO A 22 -11.74 16.94 22.88
C PRO A 22 -12.93 15.97 22.81
N ARG A 23 -13.96 16.20 21.98
CA ARG A 23 -15.06 15.21 21.84
C ARG A 23 -14.58 13.88 21.26
N VAL A 24 -13.65 13.91 20.31
CA VAL A 24 -13.03 12.69 19.74
C VAL A 24 -12.08 12.04 20.74
N LEU A 25 -11.32 12.82 21.52
CA LEU A 25 -10.39 12.35 22.55
C LEU A 25 -11.10 11.77 23.80
N LEU A 26 -12.31 12.23 24.14
CA LEU A 26 -13.00 11.90 25.40
C LEU A 26 -13.92 10.67 25.33
N THR A 27 -14.25 10.16 24.14
CA THR A 27 -15.33 9.16 24.00
C THR A 27 -14.95 7.88 23.25
N ARG A 28 -13.80 7.84 22.56
CA ARG A 28 -13.35 6.67 21.78
C ARG A 28 -11.82 6.59 21.75
N ASP A 29 -11.31 5.38 21.54
CA ASP A 29 -9.92 5.18 21.12
C ASP A 29 -9.68 5.99 19.83
N VAL A 30 -8.88 7.05 19.96
CA VAL A 30 -8.56 8.01 18.90
C VAL A 30 -8.00 7.29 17.68
N SER A 31 -7.20 6.25 17.91
CA SER A 31 -6.61 5.42 16.85
C SER A 31 -7.69 4.69 16.08
N LYS A 32 -8.68 4.14 16.78
CA LYS A 32 -9.83 3.47 16.17
C LYS A 32 -10.67 4.42 15.32
N TYR A 33 -10.92 5.64 15.81
CA TYR A 33 -11.65 6.66 15.03
C TYR A 33 -10.92 7.02 13.73
N PHE A 34 -9.61 7.28 13.79
CA PHE A 34 -8.84 7.61 12.59
C PHE A 34 -8.70 6.42 11.63
N ALA A 35 -8.57 5.19 12.17
CA ALA A 35 -8.56 3.98 11.36
C ALA A 35 -9.89 3.79 10.62
N GLU A 36 -11.03 3.91 11.30
CA GLU A 36 -12.37 3.86 10.68
C GLU A 36 -12.51 4.91 9.57
N LYS A 37 -12.08 6.15 9.84
CA LYS A 37 -12.10 7.23 8.85
C LYS A 37 -11.20 6.95 7.66
N LEU A 38 -9.99 6.42 7.88
CA LEU A 38 -9.06 6.02 6.83
C LEU A 38 -9.68 4.91 5.96
N TYR A 39 -10.19 3.85 6.57
CA TYR A 39 -10.76 2.69 5.88
C TYR A 39 -12.04 3.01 5.10
N SER A 40 -12.78 4.04 5.50
CA SER A 40 -13.92 4.56 4.73
C SER A 40 -13.52 5.26 3.42
N SER A 41 -12.25 5.66 3.28
CA SER A 41 -11.75 6.31 2.07
C SER A 41 -11.37 5.32 0.98
N VAL A 42 -11.41 5.75 -0.29
CA VAL A 42 -11.03 4.92 -1.45
C VAL A 42 -9.60 4.38 -1.30
N ASP A 43 -8.68 5.20 -0.79
CA ASP A 43 -7.28 4.84 -0.66
C ASP A 43 -7.01 3.96 0.58
N GLY A 44 -7.76 4.17 1.66
CA GLY A 44 -7.58 3.43 2.90
C GLY A 44 -8.35 2.10 2.96
N LEU A 45 -9.38 1.90 2.14
CA LEU A 45 -10.16 0.65 2.12
C LEU A 45 -9.27 -0.58 1.88
N ALA A 46 -8.29 -0.48 0.99
CA ALA A 46 -7.35 -1.58 0.72
C ALA A 46 -6.31 -1.79 1.85
N LEU A 47 -6.25 -0.90 2.84
CA LEU A 47 -5.32 -0.96 3.97
C LEU A 47 -5.91 -1.65 5.22
N ILE A 48 -7.20 -2.00 5.22
CA ILE A 48 -7.90 -2.64 6.35
C ILE A 48 -7.16 -3.91 6.80
N GLU A 49 -6.81 -4.75 5.83
CA GLU A 49 -6.18 -6.05 6.07
C GLU A 49 -4.66 -5.95 6.26
N ASN A 50 -4.09 -4.78 6.00
CA ASN A 50 -2.64 -4.62 5.93
C ASN A 50 -1.97 -4.82 7.29
N ASN A 51 -2.70 -4.54 8.38
CA ASN A 51 -2.23 -4.74 9.75
C ASN A 51 -2.23 -6.22 10.18
N LYS A 52 -2.93 -7.10 9.46
CA LYS A 52 -2.97 -8.54 9.79
C LYS A 52 -1.66 -9.27 9.45
N MET A 53 -0.83 -8.68 8.58
CA MET A 53 0.43 -9.27 8.12
C MET A 53 1.60 -8.31 8.37
N PRO A 54 2.04 -8.12 9.64
CA PRO A 54 3.06 -7.14 9.99
C PRO A 54 4.40 -7.38 9.25
N LYS A 55 4.78 -8.65 9.04
CA LYS A 55 6.01 -9.03 8.33
C LYS A 55 6.09 -8.49 6.90
N GLN A 56 4.95 -8.20 6.26
CA GLN A 56 4.92 -7.58 4.92
C GLN A 56 5.52 -6.16 4.91
N HIS A 57 5.60 -5.51 6.08
CA HIS A 57 6.04 -4.13 6.25
C HIS A 57 7.44 -3.99 6.84
N ASP A 58 8.12 -5.09 7.15
CA ASP A 58 9.45 -5.08 7.78
C ASP A 58 10.48 -4.31 6.95
N TRP A 59 10.33 -4.29 5.62
CA TRP A 59 11.22 -3.56 4.72
C TRP A 59 11.20 -2.02 4.93
N ILE A 60 10.18 -1.49 5.61
CA ILE A 60 10.03 -0.05 5.88
C ILE A 60 10.97 0.38 7.01
N SER A 61 11.05 -0.43 8.07
CA SER A 61 11.92 -0.19 9.22
C SER A 61 13.30 -0.81 9.04
N ALA A 62 13.43 -1.81 8.17
CA ALA A 62 14.71 -2.42 7.85
C ALA A 62 15.63 -1.38 7.22
N SER A 63 16.79 -1.15 7.84
CA SER A 63 17.90 -0.42 7.24
C SER A 63 18.51 -1.28 6.13
N ASN A 64 17.84 -1.34 4.98
CA ASN A 64 18.30 -2.07 3.82
C ASN A 64 19.07 -1.12 2.89
N ARG A 65 20.29 -1.49 2.49
CA ARG A 65 21.08 -0.76 1.48
C ARG A 65 20.65 -1.09 0.04
N PHE A 66 19.70 -2.02 -0.12
CA PHE A 66 19.28 -2.55 -1.42
C PHE A 66 18.31 -1.63 -2.17
N LEU A 67 17.58 -0.76 -1.48
CA LEU A 67 16.66 0.19 -2.10
C LEU A 67 17.33 1.56 -2.26
N SER A 68 17.32 2.07 -3.48
CA SER A 68 17.62 3.49 -3.69
C SER A 68 16.57 4.36 -2.99
N GLY A 69 16.92 5.57 -2.58
CA GLY A 69 15.95 6.50 -1.97
C GLY A 69 14.74 6.78 -2.89
N LYS A 70 14.97 6.79 -4.21
CA LYS A 70 13.90 6.93 -5.22
C LYS A 70 12.94 5.73 -5.19
N ASP A 71 13.47 4.51 -5.14
CA ASP A 71 12.66 3.30 -5.11
C ASP A 71 11.91 3.17 -3.80
N TYR A 72 12.54 3.52 -2.68
CA TYR A 72 11.88 3.59 -1.38
C TYR A 72 10.65 4.52 -1.42
N ILE A 73 10.79 5.73 -1.97
CA ILE A 73 9.67 6.67 -2.13
C ILE A 73 8.56 6.09 -3.01
N ASN A 74 8.92 5.44 -4.12
CA ASN A 74 7.94 4.85 -5.04
C ASN A 74 7.21 3.65 -4.43
N LEU A 75 7.90 2.80 -3.68
CA LEU A 75 7.32 1.70 -2.93
C LEU A 75 6.39 2.22 -1.84
N MET A 76 6.79 3.27 -1.12
CA MET A 76 5.93 3.92 -0.14
C MET A 76 4.66 4.45 -0.79
N LYS A 77 4.75 5.20 -1.90
CA LYS A 77 3.57 5.66 -2.66
C LYS A 77 2.65 4.51 -3.07
N THR A 78 3.20 3.38 -3.46
CA THR A 78 2.43 2.17 -3.81
C THR A 78 1.71 1.62 -2.57
N ARG A 79 2.42 1.49 -1.44
CA ARG A 79 1.88 0.99 -0.17
C ARG A 79 0.71 1.81 0.34
N ILE A 80 0.81 3.15 0.32
CA ILE A 80 -0.24 4.04 0.85
C ILE A 80 -1.29 4.40 -0.22
N ASN A 81 -1.37 3.66 -1.33
CA ASN A 81 -2.27 3.92 -2.45
C ASN A 81 -2.21 5.37 -2.97
N CYS A 82 -1.03 5.98 -2.96
CA CYS A 82 -0.80 7.37 -3.39
C CYS A 82 -0.41 7.52 -4.86
N LEU A 83 -0.46 6.45 -5.65
CA LEU A 83 -0.25 6.52 -7.08
C LEU A 83 -1.42 7.25 -7.79
N PRO A 84 -1.15 8.01 -8.86
CA PRO A 84 -2.14 8.87 -9.52
C PRO A 84 -3.15 8.08 -10.38
N THR A 85 -4.05 7.36 -9.69
CA THR A 85 -5.19 6.66 -10.29
C THR A 85 -6.36 7.60 -10.53
N ALA A 86 -7.25 7.30 -11.47
CA ALA A 86 -8.41 8.14 -11.78
C ALA A 86 -9.31 8.31 -10.55
N SER A 87 -9.51 7.23 -9.77
CA SER A 87 -10.28 7.30 -8.53
C SER A 87 -9.62 8.24 -7.50
N ARG A 88 -8.28 8.20 -7.37
CA ARG A 88 -7.53 9.08 -6.45
C ARG A 88 -7.45 10.54 -6.93
N CYS A 89 -7.51 10.78 -8.23
CA CYS A 89 -7.46 12.13 -8.80
C CYS A 89 -8.85 12.78 -8.95
N ALA A 90 -9.92 12.11 -8.53
CA ALA A 90 -11.32 12.57 -8.53
C ALA A 90 -11.97 12.93 -7.16
N PRO A 91 -11.27 13.02 -6.01
CA PRO A 91 -11.84 13.57 -4.77
C PRO A 91 -12.41 14.98 -5.00
N GLY A 92 -13.59 15.24 -4.43
CA GLY A 92 -14.28 16.53 -4.57
C GLY A 92 -14.78 16.86 -5.98
N ARG A 93 -14.57 15.98 -6.98
CA ARG A 93 -14.93 16.20 -8.38
C ARG A 93 -15.88 15.09 -8.84
N PRO A 94 -17.20 15.19 -8.56
CA PRO A 94 -18.16 14.13 -8.88
C PRO A 94 -18.28 13.86 -10.38
N GLN A 95 -18.07 14.87 -11.23
CA GLN A 95 -18.14 14.75 -12.69
C GLN A 95 -16.90 14.13 -13.33
N LYS A 96 -15.80 13.96 -12.58
CA LYS A 96 -14.57 13.41 -13.13
C LYS A 96 -14.69 11.90 -13.30
N GLU A 97 -14.28 11.40 -14.45
CA GLU A 97 -14.26 9.97 -14.74
C GLU A 97 -13.35 9.21 -13.77
N LYS A 98 -13.87 8.11 -13.24
CA LYS A 98 -13.17 7.20 -12.31
C LYS A 98 -12.96 5.81 -12.91
N MET A 99 -13.37 5.62 -14.15
CA MET A 99 -13.25 4.34 -14.85
C MET A 99 -11.81 4.10 -15.27
N CYS A 100 -11.48 2.83 -15.50
CA CYS A 100 -10.16 2.43 -15.97
C CYS A 100 -9.88 3.04 -17.35
N ARG A 101 -8.71 3.69 -17.48
CA ARG A 101 -8.23 4.24 -18.75
C ARG A 101 -7.98 3.19 -19.83
N ALA A 102 -7.84 1.92 -19.44
CA ALA A 102 -7.73 0.78 -20.36
C ALA A 102 -9.12 0.24 -20.79
N CYS A 103 -10.17 1.05 -20.70
CA CYS A 103 -11.55 0.70 -21.05
C CYS A 103 -12.09 -0.54 -20.33
N CYS A 104 -11.57 -0.85 -19.13
CA CYS A 104 -12.18 -1.87 -18.29
C CYS A 104 -13.45 -1.30 -17.65
N ASN A 105 -14.53 -2.08 -17.60
CA ASN A 105 -15.76 -1.70 -16.89
C ASN A 105 -15.62 -1.80 -15.35
N ARG A 106 -14.53 -1.27 -14.81
CA ARG A 106 -14.19 -1.22 -13.38
C ARG A 106 -13.57 0.13 -13.04
N LYS A 107 -13.78 0.58 -11.80
CA LYS A 107 -13.15 1.80 -11.28
C LYS A 107 -11.63 1.64 -11.27
N GLU A 108 -10.92 2.67 -11.71
CA GLU A 108 -9.46 2.72 -11.71
C GLU A 108 -8.95 2.92 -10.28
N THR A 109 -8.65 1.83 -9.61
CA THR A 109 -7.96 1.80 -8.32
C THR A 109 -6.59 1.18 -8.47
N LEU A 110 -5.69 1.38 -7.51
CA LEU A 110 -4.36 0.77 -7.59
C LEU A 110 -4.45 -0.76 -7.57
N ASN A 111 -5.37 -1.32 -6.78
CA ASN A 111 -5.65 -2.75 -6.77
C ASN A 111 -6.13 -3.24 -8.13
N HIS A 112 -7.04 -2.51 -8.79
CA HIS A 112 -7.47 -2.84 -10.14
C HIS A 112 -6.28 -2.85 -11.11
N ILE A 113 -5.47 -1.79 -11.15
CA ILE A 113 -4.32 -1.70 -12.08
C ILE A 113 -3.32 -2.83 -11.81
N SER A 114 -2.91 -3.01 -10.56
CA SER A 114 -1.80 -3.92 -10.20
C SER A 114 -2.17 -5.39 -10.18
N GLN A 115 -3.44 -5.74 -9.91
CA GLN A 115 -3.88 -7.14 -9.80
C GLN A 115 -4.79 -7.57 -10.95
N GLY A 116 -5.72 -6.72 -11.38
CA GLY A 116 -6.85 -7.12 -12.22
C GLY A 116 -6.87 -6.55 -13.65
N CYS A 117 -6.08 -5.54 -13.96
CA CYS A 117 -6.14 -4.85 -15.25
C CYS A 117 -5.46 -5.69 -16.34
N PRO A 118 -6.10 -5.87 -17.52
CA PRO A 118 -5.51 -6.54 -18.67
C PRO A 118 -4.28 -5.82 -19.21
N LEU A 119 -4.27 -4.48 -19.19
CA LEU A 119 -3.13 -3.68 -19.65
C LEU A 119 -1.86 -3.92 -18.82
N ALA A 120 -2.01 -4.34 -17.56
CA ALA A 120 -0.90 -4.70 -16.69
C ALA A 120 -0.57 -6.22 -16.71
N GLN A 121 -1.28 -7.02 -17.51
CA GLN A 121 -1.18 -8.49 -17.48
C GLN A 121 0.24 -8.98 -17.75
N GLU A 122 0.88 -8.51 -18.80
CA GLU A 122 2.24 -8.91 -19.16
C GLU A 122 3.26 -8.54 -18.07
N ARG A 123 3.13 -7.34 -17.50
CA ARG A 123 3.99 -6.88 -16.39
C ARG A 123 3.80 -7.73 -15.14
N LYS A 124 2.56 -8.17 -14.85
CA LYS A 124 2.29 -9.11 -13.74
C LYS A 124 2.94 -10.47 -13.99
N ILE A 125 2.82 -11.02 -15.20
CA ILE A 125 3.45 -12.29 -15.59
C ILE A 125 4.97 -12.18 -15.49
N ALA A 126 5.57 -11.11 -16.03
CA ALA A 126 7.01 -10.88 -15.96
C ALA A 126 7.51 -10.82 -14.50
N ARG A 127 6.80 -10.08 -13.63
CA ARG A 127 7.13 -10.04 -12.19
C ARG A 127 7.03 -11.42 -11.54
N HIS A 128 5.98 -12.17 -11.86
CA HIS A 128 5.79 -13.52 -11.32
C HIS A 128 6.91 -14.46 -11.78
N ASN A 129 7.27 -14.43 -13.06
CA ASN A 129 8.34 -15.27 -13.61
C ASN A 129 9.69 -14.97 -12.94
N VAL A 130 10.04 -13.70 -12.73
CA VAL A 130 11.27 -13.32 -12.01
C VAL A 130 11.31 -13.92 -10.61
N LEU A 131 10.21 -13.84 -9.86
CA LEU A 131 10.14 -14.41 -8.51
C LEU A 131 10.22 -15.94 -8.54
N ALA A 132 9.54 -16.60 -9.48
CA ALA A 132 9.61 -18.05 -9.65
C ALA A 132 11.05 -18.50 -9.96
N PHE A 133 11.75 -17.80 -10.87
CA PHE A 133 13.14 -18.09 -11.19
C PHE A 133 14.08 -17.89 -10.00
N LEU A 134 13.95 -16.77 -9.27
CA LEU A 134 14.74 -16.53 -8.07
C LEU A 134 14.54 -17.61 -7.01
N GLN A 135 13.30 -18.06 -6.82
CA GLN A 135 13.00 -19.12 -5.85
C GLN A 135 13.62 -20.45 -6.24
N ILE A 136 13.61 -20.80 -7.53
CA ILE A 136 14.30 -21.98 -8.05
C ILE A 136 15.81 -21.87 -7.82
N LEU A 137 16.41 -20.71 -8.10
CA LEU A 137 17.85 -20.49 -7.91
C LEU A 137 18.27 -20.62 -6.44
N ILE A 138 17.49 -20.03 -5.52
CA ILE A 138 17.74 -20.14 -4.08
C ILE A 138 17.64 -21.60 -3.62
N ALA A 139 16.61 -22.33 -4.07
CA ALA A 139 16.46 -23.74 -3.73
C ALA A 139 17.61 -24.60 -4.26
N LYS A 140 18.09 -24.34 -5.48
CA LYS A 140 19.25 -25.02 -6.06
C LYS A 140 20.54 -24.71 -5.31
N MET A 141 20.78 -23.44 -4.96
CA MET A 141 21.93 -23.06 -4.13
C MET A 141 21.90 -23.77 -2.77
N PHE A 142 20.74 -23.79 -2.12
CA PHE A 142 20.59 -24.48 -0.84
C PHE A 142 20.89 -25.98 -0.97
N PHE A 143 20.36 -26.65 -2.00
CA PHE A 143 20.65 -28.06 -2.25
C PHE A 143 22.15 -28.31 -2.49
N LEU A 144 22.82 -27.47 -3.29
CA LEU A 144 24.26 -27.59 -3.55
C LEU A 144 25.09 -27.41 -2.28
N ILE A 145 24.75 -26.44 -1.43
CA ILE A 145 25.44 -26.22 -0.15
C ILE A 145 25.32 -27.46 0.74
N ASN A 146 24.11 -28.00 0.90
CA ASN A 146 23.90 -29.21 1.71
C ASN A 146 24.65 -30.42 1.13
N LEU A 147 24.69 -30.56 -0.20
CA LEU A 147 25.44 -31.65 -0.85
C LEU A 147 26.96 -31.51 -0.61
N LEU A 148 27.48 -30.28 -0.62
CA LEU A 148 28.90 -29.99 -0.36
C LEU A 148 29.26 -30.26 1.10
N GLU A 149 28.42 -29.84 2.04
CA GLU A 149 28.59 -30.15 3.48
C GLU A 149 28.55 -31.66 3.74
N SER A 150 27.68 -32.39 3.05
CA SER A 150 27.59 -33.86 3.14
C SER A 150 28.85 -34.55 2.64
N TRP A 151 29.43 -34.04 1.54
CA TRP A 151 30.70 -34.55 0.98
C TRP A 151 31.88 -34.27 1.91
N LEU A 152 31.98 -33.04 2.44
CA LEU A 152 33.04 -32.66 3.38
C LEU A 152 33.02 -33.49 4.67
N LEU A 153 31.83 -33.86 5.16
CA LEU A 153 31.67 -34.76 6.33
C LEU A 153 32.06 -36.22 6.04
N LEU A 154 32.02 -36.66 4.78
CA LEU A 154 32.44 -38.01 4.39
C LEU A 154 33.96 -38.12 4.21
N ASP A 155 34.65 -37.03 3.88
CA ASP A 155 36.11 -36.98 3.75
C ASP A 155 36.85 -36.90 5.10
N GLU A 156 36.14 -36.69 6.22
CA GLU A 156 36.70 -36.70 7.59
C GLU A 156 36.58 -38.06 8.32
N ILE A 157 36.10 -39.12 7.66
CA ILE A 157 36.00 -40.51 8.18
C ILE A 157 36.98 -41.42 7.43
#